data_AF-A0A846VB49-F1
#
_entry.id   AF-A0A846VB49-F1
#
_cell.length_a   1.000
_cell.length_b   1.000
_cell.length_c   1.000
_cell.angle_alpha   90.00
_cell.angle_beta   90.00
_cell.angle_gamma   90.00
#
_symmetry.space_group_name_H-M   'P 1'
#
loop_
_entity.id
_entity.type
_entity.pdbx_description
1 polymer ?
#
loop_
_entity_poly.entity_id
_entity_poly.type
_entity_poly.pdbx_seq_one_letter_code
_entity_poly.pdbx_strand_id
1 'polypeptide(L)'
;MRIKHNRLAYLLACGALSLAAAGAAFAAPVTGTAKVKLTHVFATLQNGQTDTKPEDIAACRKQVSSPNSRYLGITVTTRYSVDPQSLIMSASSMLPSPVATKPVMLTIKLAPLGIEGQYAFGAFRPTALPDTYVLYSMGTDFKGAKSSILVLNQGKDYNCLVTSDPTPFNGGVSAKFGADQK
;
A
#
# COMPACT_ATOMS: atom_id res chain seq x y z
N MET A 1 -13.94 90.96 -21.37
CA MET A 1 -15.07 90.64 -20.46
C MET A 1 -16.08 89.74 -21.18
N ARG A 2 -16.04 88.42 -20.93
CA ARG A 2 -17.20 87.51 -20.87
C ARG A 2 -16.71 86.13 -20.44
N ILE A 3 -16.98 85.84 -19.17
CA ILE A 3 -16.74 84.59 -18.45
C ILE A 3 -17.77 83.56 -18.93
N LYS A 4 -17.35 82.32 -19.21
CA LYS A 4 -18.24 81.16 -19.19
C LYS A 4 -17.61 80.00 -18.41
N HIS A 5 -18.47 79.40 -17.60
CA HIS A 5 -18.23 78.53 -16.47
C HIS A 5 -17.86 77.08 -16.82
N ASN A 6 -17.13 76.47 -15.88
CA ASN A 6 -17.24 75.09 -15.36
C ASN A 6 -17.39 73.92 -16.32
N ARG A 7 -16.49 72.93 -16.19
CA ARG A 7 -16.76 71.76 -15.33
C ARG A 7 -15.46 70.99 -15.03
N LEU A 8 -15.14 70.90 -13.73
CA LEU A 8 -14.32 69.84 -13.16
C LEU A 8 -14.93 68.48 -13.50
N ALA A 9 -14.10 67.53 -13.92
CA ALA A 9 -14.38 66.11 -13.74
C ALA A 9 -13.10 65.41 -13.31
N TYR A 10 -13.00 65.18 -12.00
CA TYR A 10 -12.16 64.15 -11.39
C TYR A 10 -12.53 62.80 -12.01
N LEU A 11 -11.54 61.99 -12.40
CA LEU A 11 -11.75 60.54 -12.52
C LEU A 11 -10.70 59.81 -11.69
N LEU A 12 -11.26 59.05 -10.76
CA LEU A 12 -10.65 58.35 -9.67
C LEU A 12 -9.72 57.23 -10.13
N ALA A 13 -8.64 57.06 -9.38
CA ALA A 13 -7.89 55.83 -9.30
C ALA A 13 -8.81 54.68 -8.84
N CYS A 14 -8.79 53.57 -9.59
CA CYS A 14 -9.23 52.27 -9.11
C CYS A 14 -8.15 51.26 -9.48
N GLY A 15 -7.09 51.20 -8.66
CA GLY A 15 -6.19 50.07 -8.64
C GLY A 15 -6.95 48.86 -8.12
N ALA A 16 -7.34 47.95 -9.01
CA ALA A 16 -7.88 46.66 -8.64
C ALA A 16 -6.72 45.82 -8.07
N LEU A 17 -6.55 45.85 -6.74
CA LEU A 17 -5.81 44.81 -6.04
C LEU A 17 -6.63 43.53 -6.12
N SER A 18 -6.31 42.68 -7.10
CA SER A 18 -6.78 41.31 -7.14
C SER A 18 -6.14 40.56 -5.95
N LEU A 19 -6.85 40.47 -4.83
CA LEU A 19 -6.53 39.48 -3.80
C LEU A 19 -6.77 38.09 -4.39
N ALA A 20 -5.73 37.50 -4.96
CA ALA A 20 -5.69 36.07 -5.20
C ALA A 20 -5.68 35.38 -3.83
N ALA A 21 -6.85 34.98 -3.35
CA ALA A 21 -6.95 33.99 -2.29
C ALA A 21 -6.36 32.68 -2.85
N ALA A 22 -5.08 32.44 -2.55
CA ALA A 22 -4.44 31.16 -2.78
C ALA A 22 -5.04 30.15 -1.80
N GLY A 23 -6.25 29.66 -2.10
CA GLY A 23 -6.75 28.44 -1.50
C GLY A 23 -5.79 27.33 -1.89
N ALA A 24 -5.21 26.65 -0.90
CA ALA A 24 -4.40 25.45 -1.14
C ALA A 24 -5.27 24.49 -1.96
N ALA A 25 -4.94 24.30 -3.24
CA ALA A 25 -5.58 23.30 -4.07
C ALA A 25 -5.14 21.93 -3.54
N PHE A 26 -5.92 21.38 -2.64
CA PHE A 26 -5.66 20.05 -2.10
C PHE A 26 -5.77 19.02 -3.21
N ALA A 27 -4.86 18.03 -3.20
CA ALA A 27 -4.87 16.95 -4.19
C ALA A 27 -6.22 16.21 -4.18
N ALA A 28 -6.75 15.91 -5.36
CA ALA A 28 -7.97 15.14 -5.50
C ALA A 28 -7.75 13.68 -5.05
N PRO A 29 -8.81 12.96 -4.65
CA PRO A 29 -8.72 11.53 -4.37
C PRO A 29 -8.16 10.75 -5.55
N VAL A 30 -7.27 9.80 -5.26
CA VAL A 30 -6.61 8.97 -6.27
C VAL A 30 -7.05 7.52 -6.10
N THR A 31 -7.62 6.98 -7.17
CA THR A 31 -7.97 5.56 -7.27
C THR A 31 -7.12 4.89 -8.34
N GLY A 32 -6.72 3.65 -8.11
CA GLY A 32 -5.92 2.92 -9.08
C GLY A 32 -5.93 1.42 -8.90
N THR A 33 -5.26 0.74 -9.83
CA THR A 33 -5.03 -0.70 -9.79
C THR A 33 -3.56 -0.98 -10.05
N ALA A 34 -2.92 -1.73 -9.15
CA ALA A 34 -1.58 -2.24 -9.34
C ALA A 34 -1.61 -3.76 -9.55
N LYS A 35 -0.74 -4.26 -10.43
CA LYS A 35 -0.51 -5.70 -10.64
C LYS A 35 0.95 -5.98 -10.34
N VAL A 36 1.19 -6.83 -9.36
CA VAL A 36 2.53 -7.07 -8.83
C VAL A 36 2.77 -8.57 -8.74
N LYS A 37 3.88 -9.04 -9.32
CA LYS A 37 4.27 -10.46 -9.26
C LYS A 37 5.14 -10.70 -8.03
N LEU A 38 4.86 -11.78 -7.29
CA LEU A 38 5.67 -12.17 -6.14
C LEU A 38 6.82 -13.05 -6.62
N THR A 39 8.06 -12.60 -6.43
CA THR A 39 9.26 -13.22 -7.03
C THR A 39 10.32 -13.59 -6.01
N HIS A 40 10.26 -13.04 -4.81
CA HIS A 40 11.24 -13.24 -3.75
C HIS A 40 10.63 -14.03 -2.59
N VAL A 41 11.47 -14.85 -1.96
CA VAL A 41 11.11 -15.65 -0.78
C VAL A 41 12.16 -15.41 0.29
N PHE A 42 11.70 -15.17 1.51
CA PHE A 42 12.52 -15.03 2.70
C PHE A 42 11.90 -15.84 3.84
N ALA A 43 12.73 -16.22 4.80
CA ALA A 43 12.25 -16.68 6.10
C ALA A 43 12.27 -15.48 7.07
N THR A 44 11.34 -15.47 8.02
CA THR A 44 11.28 -14.47 9.09
C THR A 44 11.13 -15.16 10.43
N LEU A 45 11.77 -14.67 11.48
CA LEU A 45 11.51 -15.12 12.84
C LEU A 45 10.08 -14.75 13.28
N GLN A 46 9.61 -15.33 14.38
CA GLN A 46 8.29 -15.03 14.99
C GLN A 46 8.12 -13.58 15.50
N ASN A 47 9.17 -12.77 15.44
CA ASN A 47 9.12 -11.32 15.73
C ASN A 47 9.10 -10.47 14.44
N GLY A 48 9.04 -11.10 13.26
CA GLY A 48 9.04 -10.45 11.95
C GLY A 48 10.43 -10.05 11.41
N GLN A 49 11.51 -10.25 12.18
CA GLN A 49 12.86 -10.01 11.70
C GLN A 49 13.27 -11.04 10.65
N THR A 50 14.24 -10.70 9.81
CA THR A 50 14.79 -11.66 8.85
C THR A 50 15.39 -12.86 9.57
N ASP A 51 15.12 -14.04 9.04
CA ASP A 51 15.84 -15.25 9.40
C ASP A 51 16.91 -15.52 8.33
N THR A 52 18.14 -15.75 8.77
CA THR A 52 19.30 -15.97 7.90
C THR A 52 19.68 -17.44 7.77
N LYS A 53 18.99 -18.35 8.46
CA LYS A 53 19.22 -19.80 8.37
C LYS A 53 18.91 -20.33 6.96
N PRO A 54 19.89 -20.88 6.24
CA PRO A 54 19.68 -21.38 4.87
C PRO A 54 18.61 -22.48 4.78
N GLU A 55 18.51 -23.33 5.81
CA GLU A 55 17.52 -24.41 5.92
C GLU A 55 16.08 -23.89 5.92
N ASP A 56 15.81 -22.81 6.66
CA ASP A 56 14.47 -22.24 6.78
C ASP A 56 14.08 -21.48 5.51
N ILE A 57 15.04 -20.79 4.88
CA ILE A 57 14.84 -20.16 3.57
C ILE A 57 14.51 -21.21 2.50
N ALA A 58 15.24 -22.34 2.48
CA ALA A 58 14.97 -23.44 1.55
C ALA A 58 13.61 -24.10 1.82
N ALA A 59 13.27 -24.32 3.09
CA ALA A 59 11.97 -24.86 3.50
C ALA A 59 10.83 -23.93 3.07
N CYS A 60 10.97 -22.62 3.29
CA CYS A 60 10.02 -21.63 2.84
C CYS A 60 9.83 -21.66 1.33
N ARG A 61 10.92 -21.68 0.56
CA ARG A 61 10.84 -21.74 -0.91
C ARG A 61 10.10 -22.99 -1.41
N LYS A 62 10.34 -24.14 -0.77
CA LYS A 62 9.62 -25.39 -1.06
C LYS A 62 8.13 -25.28 -0.71
N GLN A 63 7.82 -24.73 0.47
CA GLN A 63 6.44 -24.53 0.91
C GLN A 63 5.68 -23.62 -0.05
N VAL A 64 6.18 -22.41 -0.32
CA VAL A 64 5.39 -21.40 -1.05
C VAL A 64 5.32 -21.62 -2.57
N SER A 65 6.02 -22.64 -3.08
CA SER A 65 5.89 -23.12 -4.45
C SER A 65 5.08 -24.42 -4.58
N SER A 66 4.71 -25.04 -3.47
CA SER A 66 3.92 -26.27 -3.48
C SER A 66 2.52 -26.00 -4.05
N PRO A 67 1.88 -26.98 -4.72
CA PRO A 67 0.54 -26.81 -5.28
C PRO A 67 -0.53 -26.34 -4.28
N ASN A 68 -0.38 -26.69 -3.00
CA ASN A 68 -1.36 -26.43 -1.94
C ASN A 68 -1.06 -25.15 -1.12
N SER A 69 0.01 -24.43 -1.46
CA SER A 69 0.45 -23.21 -0.77
C SER A 69 1.16 -22.25 -1.74
N ARG A 70 0.71 -22.27 -3.01
CA ARG A 70 1.39 -21.59 -4.10
C ARG A 70 1.20 -20.07 -4.04
N TYR A 71 2.22 -19.38 -3.55
CA TYR A 71 2.31 -17.92 -3.59
C TYR A 71 3.46 -17.42 -4.47
N LEU A 72 4.53 -18.21 -4.61
CA LEU A 72 5.65 -17.81 -5.47
C LEU A 72 5.22 -17.80 -6.94
N GLY A 73 5.48 -16.67 -7.60
CA GLY A 73 5.21 -16.46 -9.02
C GLY A 73 3.78 -16.01 -9.34
N ILE A 74 2.89 -15.87 -8.34
CA ILE A 74 1.55 -15.35 -8.58
C ILE A 74 1.58 -13.84 -8.82
N THR A 75 0.57 -13.34 -9.54
CA THR A 75 0.30 -11.90 -9.65
C THR A 75 -0.80 -11.52 -8.67
N VAL A 76 -0.48 -10.64 -7.73
CA VAL A 76 -1.47 -10.00 -6.86
C VAL A 76 -1.96 -8.73 -7.56
N THR A 77 -3.27 -8.60 -7.71
CA THR A 77 -3.89 -7.37 -8.24
C THR A 77 -4.49 -6.61 -7.08
N THR A 78 -4.04 -5.39 -6.82
CA THR A 78 -4.57 -4.54 -5.74
C THR A 78 -5.30 -3.34 -6.32
N ARG A 79 -6.55 -3.14 -5.92
CA ARG A 79 -7.28 -1.89 -6.12
C ARG A 79 -7.11 -1.02 -4.89
N TYR A 80 -6.86 0.26 -5.08
CA TYR A 80 -6.71 1.22 -3.98
C TYR A 80 -7.52 2.49 -4.23
N SER A 81 -7.89 3.14 -3.15
CA SER A 81 -8.45 4.48 -3.11
C SER A 81 -7.79 5.24 -1.96
N VAL A 82 -7.24 6.41 -2.25
CA VAL A 82 -6.57 7.28 -1.29
C VAL A 82 -7.12 8.68 -1.45
N ASP A 83 -7.73 9.19 -0.40
CA ASP A 83 -8.08 10.60 -0.29
C ASP A 83 -7.14 11.28 0.72
N PRO A 84 -6.17 12.08 0.24
CA PRO A 84 -5.24 12.80 1.12
C PRO A 84 -5.92 13.87 2.00
N GLN A 85 -7.13 14.31 1.65
CA GLN A 85 -7.85 15.36 2.39
C GLN A 85 -8.59 14.77 3.58
N SER A 86 -9.43 13.76 3.32
CA SER A 86 -10.22 13.11 4.37
C SER A 86 -9.43 12.06 5.15
N LEU A 87 -8.23 11.71 4.67
CA LEU A 87 -7.42 10.59 5.16
C LEU A 87 -8.13 9.23 5.07
N ILE A 88 -9.25 9.17 4.33
CA ILE A 88 -9.97 7.94 4.07
C ILE A 88 -9.21 7.17 3.00
N MET A 89 -8.79 5.97 3.37
CA MET A 89 -7.97 5.12 2.51
C MET A 89 -8.48 3.68 2.58
N SER A 90 -8.50 3.01 1.43
CA SER A 90 -8.85 1.59 1.36
C SER A 90 -8.07 0.89 0.26
N ALA A 91 -7.83 -0.40 0.45
CA ALA A 91 -7.30 -1.25 -0.61
C ALA A 91 -7.95 -2.64 -0.57
N SER A 92 -7.92 -3.33 -1.69
CA SER A 92 -8.34 -4.72 -1.80
C SER A 92 -7.41 -5.48 -2.73
N SER A 93 -6.77 -6.52 -2.20
CA SER A 93 -5.88 -7.40 -2.95
C SER A 93 -6.62 -8.64 -3.43
N MET A 94 -6.41 -8.98 -4.69
CA MET A 94 -6.95 -10.15 -5.35
C MET A 94 -5.81 -11.10 -5.68
N LEU A 95 -5.92 -12.36 -5.25
CA LEU A 95 -4.95 -13.40 -5.54
C LEU A 95 -5.62 -14.77 -5.73
N PRO A 96 -5.01 -15.71 -6.47
CA PRO A 96 -5.50 -17.07 -6.57
C PRO A 96 -5.54 -17.75 -5.19
N SER A 97 -6.57 -18.54 -4.94
CA SER A 97 -6.65 -19.35 -3.72
C SER A 97 -5.53 -20.40 -3.70
N PRO A 98 -4.77 -20.52 -2.61
CA PRO A 98 -3.69 -21.50 -2.46
C PRO A 98 -4.21 -22.93 -2.23
N VAL A 99 -5.43 -23.07 -1.73
CA VAL A 99 -5.99 -24.34 -1.21
C VAL A 99 -7.16 -24.88 -2.03
N ALA A 100 -7.63 -24.14 -3.03
CA ALA A 100 -8.83 -24.52 -3.77
C ALA A 100 -8.52 -25.55 -4.87
N THR A 101 -9.24 -26.66 -4.86
CA THR A 101 -9.25 -27.67 -5.93
C THR A 101 -9.81 -27.15 -7.26
N LYS A 102 -10.41 -25.95 -7.25
CA LYS A 102 -10.85 -25.19 -8.43
C LYS A 102 -10.27 -23.77 -8.36
N PRO A 103 -9.89 -23.15 -9.50
CA PRO A 103 -9.31 -21.81 -9.50
C PRO A 103 -10.34 -20.78 -9.02
N VAL A 104 -10.20 -20.33 -7.78
CA VAL A 104 -10.99 -19.22 -7.21
C VAL A 104 -10.04 -18.07 -6.93
N MET A 105 -10.41 -16.87 -7.37
CA MET A 105 -9.72 -15.64 -6.99
C MET A 105 -10.29 -15.15 -5.65
N LEU A 106 -9.43 -15.07 -4.64
CA LEU A 106 -9.77 -14.48 -3.34
C LEU A 106 -9.67 -12.96 -3.43
N THR A 107 -10.60 -12.25 -2.78
CA THR A 107 -10.52 -10.80 -2.59
C THR A 107 -10.39 -10.51 -1.11
N ILE A 108 -9.33 -9.80 -0.73
CA ILE A 108 -8.97 -9.52 0.65
C ILE A 108 -8.98 -8.01 0.84
N LYS A 109 -9.86 -7.53 1.73
CA LYS A 109 -9.90 -6.12 2.12
C LYS A 109 -8.72 -5.81 3.03
N LEU A 110 -8.04 -4.70 2.76
CA LEU A 110 -6.86 -4.27 3.52
C LEU A 110 -7.18 -2.96 4.24
N ALA A 111 -6.76 -2.86 5.49
CA ALA A 111 -6.83 -1.65 6.30
C ALA A 111 -5.56 -0.81 6.13
N PRO A 112 -5.63 0.53 6.18
CA PRO A 112 -4.44 1.38 6.18
C PRO A 112 -3.56 1.13 7.41
N LEU A 113 -2.24 1.13 7.22
CA LEU A 113 -1.26 0.80 8.27
C LEU A 113 -0.61 2.02 8.92
N GLY A 114 -0.85 3.23 8.40
CA GLY A 114 -0.35 4.49 8.97
C GLY A 114 1.17 4.61 8.99
N ILE A 115 1.85 4.13 7.94
CA ILE A 115 3.31 4.20 7.85
C ILE A 115 3.71 5.52 7.18
N GLU A 116 4.55 6.30 7.84
CA GLU A 116 5.05 7.57 7.31
C GLU A 116 5.82 7.39 5.99
N GLY A 117 5.67 8.35 5.06
CA GLY A 117 6.40 8.40 3.80
C GLY A 117 5.89 7.46 2.70
N GLN A 118 4.83 6.69 2.93
CA GLN A 118 4.24 5.79 1.94
C GLN A 118 2.77 5.48 2.23
N TYR A 119 2.05 4.98 1.23
CA TYR A 119 0.74 4.41 1.44
C TYR A 119 0.88 2.90 1.62
N ALA A 120 0.51 2.40 2.80
CA ALA A 120 0.64 0.99 3.14
C ALA A 120 -0.66 0.46 3.75
N PHE A 121 -0.99 -0.77 3.38
CA PHE A 121 -2.23 -1.45 3.72
C PHE A 121 -1.95 -2.89 4.11
N GLY A 122 -2.72 -3.44 5.04
CA GLY A 122 -2.56 -4.81 5.50
C GLY A 122 -3.85 -5.46 5.94
N ALA A 123 -3.88 -6.78 5.83
CA ALA A 123 -4.83 -7.65 6.50
C ALA A 123 -4.05 -8.74 7.24
N PHE A 124 -4.32 -8.88 8.53
CA PHE A 124 -3.67 -9.86 9.39
C PHE A 124 -4.65 -11.00 9.66
N ARG A 125 -4.30 -12.23 9.27
CA ARG A 125 -5.16 -13.42 9.38
C ARG A 125 -6.57 -13.21 8.78
N PRO A 126 -6.70 -12.75 7.51
CA PRO A 126 -8.03 -12.54 6.92
C PRO A 126 -8.80 -13.87 6.90
N THR A 127 -10.12 -13.82 7.04
CA THR A 127 -10.97 -15.03 7.15
C THR A 127 -10.75 -16.06 6.04
N ALA A 128 -10.46 -15.61 4.82
CA ALA A 128 -10.19 -16.50 3.68
C ALA A 128 -8.79 -17.17 3.73
N LEU A 129 -7.84 -16.62 4.49
CA LEU A 129 -6.46 -17.09 4.64
C LEU A 129 -5.97 -16.84 6.08
N PRO A 130 -6.48 -17.59 7.07
CA PRO A 130 -6.26 -17.32 8.49
C PRO A 130 -4.78 -17.44 8.91
N ASP A 131 -3.98 -18.25 8.21
CA ASP A 131 -2.56 -18.42 8.50
C ASP A 131 -1.67 -17.48 7.69
N THR A 132 -2.20 -16.32 7.26
CA THR A 132 -1.41 -15.39 6.43
C THR A 132 -1.60 -13.93 6.81
N TYR A 133 -0.60 -13.12 6.51
CA TYR A 133 -0.75 -11.67 6.35
C TYR A 133 -0.63 -11.30 4.89
N VAL A 134 -1.44 -10.34 4.47
CA VAL A 134 -1.41 -9.79 3.12
C VAL A 134 -1.17 -8.30 3.24
N LEU A 135 -0.06 -7.84 2.69
CA LEU A 135 0.37 -6.45 2.75
C LEU A 135 0.54 -5.89 1.33
N TYR A 136 0.18 -4.62 1.19
CA TYR A 136 0.38 -3.84 -0.03
C TYR A 136 0.94 -2.48 0.34
N SER A 137 1.86 -1.96 -0.46
CA SER A 137 2.40 -0.61 -0.29
C SER A 137 2.75 0.04 -1.62
N MET A 138 2.80 1.38 -1.61
CA MET A 138 3.27 2.22 -2.72
C MET A 138 3.79 3.55 -2.16
N GLY A 139 4.63 4.23 -2.94
CA GLY A 139 5.08 5.59 -2.61
C GLY A 139 3.92 6.58 -2.58
N THR A 140 4.14 7.74 -1.93
CA THR A 140 3.17 8.85 -1.91
C THR A 140 2.93 9.46 -3.28
N ASP A 141 3.81 9.19 -4.25
CA ASP A 141 3.67 9.49 -5.68
C ASP A 141 2.86 8.43 -6.45
N PHE A 142 2.26 7.46 -5.75
CA PHE A 142 1.48 6.35 -6.30
C PHE A 142 2.29 5.38 -7.19
N LYS A 143 3.62 5.36 -7.05
CA LYS A 143 4.52 4.46 -7.79
C LYS A 143 5.18 3.44 -6.86
N GLY A 144 5.96 2.53 -7.46
CA GLY A 144 6.74 1.55 -6.69
C GLY A 144 5.86 0.55 -5.93
N ALA A 145 4.73 0.15 -6.51
CA ALA A 145 3.80 -0.79 -5.89
C ALA A 145 4.48 -2.10 -5.51
N LYS A 146 4.29 -2.52 -4.26
CA LYS A 146 4.83 -3.75 -3.66
C LYS A 146 3.71 -4.53 -2.99
N SER A 147 3.76 -5.85 -3.12
CA SER A 147 2.85 -6.76 -2.43
C SER A 147 3.66 -7.83 -1.70
N SER A 148 3.17 -8.21 -0.53
CA SER A 148 3.79 -9.23 0.32
C SER A 148 2.72 -10.14 0.90
N ILE A 149 3.03 -11.43 0.97
CA ILE A 149 2.24 -12.45 1.68
C ILE A 149 3.18 -13.08 2.69
N LEU A 150 2.85 -12.96 3.96
CA LEU A 150 3.55 -13.67 5.03
C LEU A 150 2.71 -14.89 5.40
N VAL A 151 3.27 -16.09 5.27
CA VAL A 151 2.64 -17.35 5.67
C VAL A 151 3.14 -17.71 7.06
N LEU A 152 2.23 -17.84 8.01
CA LEU A 152 2.52 -18.18 9.39
C LEU A 152 2.67 -19.71 9.51
N ASN A 153 3.80 -20.16 10.03
CA ASN A 153 4.05 -21.58 10.28
C ASN A 153 3.84 -21.88 11.75
N GLN A 154 2.63 -22.32 12.09
CA GLN A 154 2.31 -22.75 13.45
C GLN A 154 3.25 -23.89 13.90
N GLY A 155 3.83 -23.75 15.09
CA GLY A 155 4.76 -24.74 15.65
C GLY A 155 6.19 -24.69 15.09
N LYS A 156 6.54 -23.68 14.27
CA LYS A 156 7.91 -23.40 13.81
C LYS A 156 8.42 -22.09 14.43
N ASP A 157 9.72 -21.94 14.53
CA ASP A 157 10.40 -20.71 14.98
C ASP A 157 10.54 -19.66 13.85
N TYR A 158 10.15 -20.02 12.63
CA TYR A 158 10.16 -19.15 11.44
C TYR A 158 8.80 -19.12 10.73
N ASN A 159 8.56 -18.07 9.96
CA ASN A 159 7.45 -17.85 9.04
C ASN A 159 8.01 -17.58 7.63
N CYS A 160 7.17 -17.68 6.59
CA CYS A 160 7.62 -17.57 5.20
C CYS A 160 7.06 -16.34 4.52
N LEU A 161 7.94 -15.44 4.11
CA LEU A 161 7.58 -14.21 3.39
C LEU A 161 7.75 -14.43 1.89
N VAL A 162 6.70 -14.12 1.12
CA VAL A 162 6.74 -14.07 -0.35
C VAL A 162 6.39 -12.66 -0.79
N THR A 163 7.26 -12.03 -1.56
CA THR A 163 7.13 -10.60 -1.86
C THR A 163 7.64 -10.25 -3.24
N SER A 164 7.21 -9.09 -3.74
CA SER A 164 7.80 -8.45 -4.92
C SER A 164 8.99 -7.55 -4.59
N ASP A 165 9.25 -7.28 -3.31
CA ASP A 165 10.35 -6.43 -2.87
C ASP A 165 11.61 -7.26 -2.66
N PRO A 166 12.74 -7.00 -3.36
CA PRO A 166 13.99 -7.70 -3.12
C PRO A 166 14.63 -7.35 -1.77
N THR A 167 14.21 -6.26 -1.12
CA THR A 167 14.75 -5.80 0.18
C THR A 167 13.63 -5.50 1.17
N PRO A 168 12.78 -6.47 1.53
CA PRO A 168 11.53 -6.21 2.25
C PRO A 168 11.72 -5.81 3.72
N PHE A 169 12.93 -5.98 4.25
CA PHE A 169 13.29 -5.61 5.62
C PHE A 169 13.79 -4.17 5.73
N ASN A 170 13.92 -3.46 4.60
CA ASN A 170 14.31 -2.05 4.57
C ASN A 170 13.03 -1.20 4.43
N GLY A 171 12.62 -0.56 5.53
CA GLY A 171 11.49 0.38 5.54
C GLY A 171 10.34 -0.03 6.47
N GLY A 172 9.34 0.85 6.60
CA GLY A 172 8.34 0.73 7.67
C GLY A 172 7.34 -0.42 7.54
N VAL A 173 7.22 -1.07 6.36
CA VAL A 173 6.37 -2.27 6.21
C VAL A 173 6.95 -3.45 6.99
N SER A 174 8.28 -3.53 7.11
CA SER A 174 8.96 -4.65 7.79
C SER A 174 8.52 -4.83 9.24
N ALA A 175 8.28 -3.74 9.96
CA ALA A 175 7.79 -3.74 11.34
C ALA A 175 6.41 -4.41 11.48
N LYS A 176 5.63 -4.50 10.39
CA LYS A 176 4.32 -5.14 10.38
C LYS A 176 4.40 -6.64 10.16
N PHE A 177 5.55 -7.19 9.78
CA PHE A 177 5.68 -8.63 9.67
C PHE A 177 5.52 -9.31 11.03
N GLY A 178 6.05 -8.74 12.11
CA GLY A 178 5.93 -9.31 13.47
C GLY A 178 4.62 -8.99 14.20
N ALA A 179 3.71 -8.23 13.58
CA ALA A 179 2.45 -7.82 14.23
C ALA A 179 1.53 -9.02 14.40
N ASP A 180 0.98 -9.21 15.60
CA ASP A 180 -0.07 -10.19 15.91
C ASP A 180 0.26 -11.64 15.50
N GLN A 181 1.55 -12.03 15.57
CA GLN A 181 2.01 -13.39 15.25
C GLN A 181 1.77 -14.42 16.36
N LYS A 182 1.39 -13.97 17.56
CA LYS A 182 1.09 -14.83 18.70
C LYS A 182 -0.32 -15.46 18.64
#